data_AF-A0A7W1HD83-F1
#
_entry.id   AF-A0A7W1HD83-F1
#
_cell.length_a   1.000
_cell.length_b   1.000
_cell.length_c   1.000
_cell.angle_alpha   90.00
_cell.angle_beta   90.00
_cell.angle_gamma   90.00
#
_symmetry.space_group_name_H-M   'P 1'
#
loop_
_entity.id
_entity.type
_entity.pdbx_description
1 polymer ?
#
loop_
_entity_poly.entity_id
_entity_poly.type
_entity_poly.pdbx_seq_one_letter_code
_entity_poly.pdbx_strand_id
1 'polypeptide(L)'
;EYLASEGNRKVVFALRGMKTNIGDPHRNFVDFAHVSVVKRLTRMPVCIDPSHSVGSRSRGSEGILDIMHATAQGVVAGANMILVDFHPEPTKALVDGPQALLLDELPLFLEDVQIARDAYERRLSRFQIHSGRNLQTN
;
A
#
# COMPACT_ATOMS: atom_id res chain seq x y z
N GLU A 1 5.89 -19.71 3.83
CA GLU A 1 5.77 -21.17 3.64
C GLU A 1 5.53 -21.88 4.96
N TYR A 2 6.38 -21.68 5.98
CA TYR A 2 6.19 -22.26 7.32
C TYR A 2 4.77 -22.19 7.89
N LEU A 3 4.12 -21.01 7.92
CA LEU A 3 2.74 -20.90 8.41
C LEU A 3 1.74 -21.74 7.60
N ALA A 4 1.95 -21.84 6.29
CA ALA A 4 1.06 -22.58 5.40
C ALA A 4 1.29 -24.10 5.48
N SER A 5 2.53 -24.54 5.69
CA SER A 5 2.87 -25.96 5.92
C SER A 5 2.33 -26.47 7.25
N GLU A 6 2.24 -25.60 8.26
CA GLU A 6 1.60 -25.87 9.56
C GLU A 6 0.05 -25.76 9.50
N GLY A 7 -0.54 -25.70 8.30
CA GLY A 7 -1.99 -25.74 8.08
C GLY A 7 -2.71 -24.38 8.10
N ASN A 8 -2.03 -23.28 8.42
CA ASN A 8 -2.64 -21.95 8.41
C ASN A 8 -2.51 -21.27 7.04
N ARG A 9 -3.62 -21.26 6.29
CA ARG A 9 -3.70 -20.62 4.97
C ARG A 9 -4.25 -19.20 4.99
N LYS A 10 -4.60 -18.66 6.17
CA LYS A 10 -5.09 -17.28 6.35
C LYS A 10 -3.91 -16.33 6.50
N VAL A 11 -3.10 -16.22 5.45
CA VAL A 11 -1.87 -15.45 5.45
C VAL A 11 -1.99 -14.30 4.46
N VAL A 12 -1.56 -13.11 4.89
CA VAL A 12 -1.45 -11.91 4.09
C VAL A 12 0.01 -11.50 4.08
N PHE A 13 0.57 -11.20 2.90
CA PHE A 13 1.87 -10.57 2.81
C PHE A 13 1.73 -9.05 2.94
N ALA A 14 2.43 -8.44 3.89
CA ALA A 14 2.45 -6.99 4.05
C ALA A 14 3.80 -6.42 3.61
N LEU A 15 3.80 -5.59 2.55
CA LEU A 15 4.99 -4.86 2.12
C LEU A 15 5.10 -3.58 2.95
N ARG A 16 6.09 -3.57 3.86
CA ARG A 16 6.43 -2.42 4.72
C ARG A 16 7.85 -1.87 4.52
N GLY A 17 8.60 -2.51 3.63
CA GLY A 17 9.92 -2.06 3.20
C GLY A 17 11.09 -2.69 3.95
N MET A 18 12.27 -2.34 3.47
CA MET A 18 13.55 -2.79 3.98
C MET A 18 14.43 -1.58 4.30
N LYS A 19 15.15 -1.63 5.42
CA LYS A 19 16.01 -0.54 5.85
C LYS A 19 17.26 -0.48 4.96
N THR A 20 17.46 0.68 4.31
CA THR A 20 18.62 0.96 3.45
C THR A 20 18.75 2.47 3.27
N ASN A 21 19.96 2.98 3.07
CA ASN A 21 20.23 4.40 2.84
C ASN A 21 19.75 4.85 1.44
N ILE A 22 19.49 3.92 0.51
CA ILE A 22 18.94 4.23 -0.81
C ILE A 22 17.50 4.78 -0.70
N GLY A 23 16.80 4.45 0.38
CA GLY A 23 15.43 4.91 0.64
C GLY A 23 15.33 6.24 1.36
N ASP A 24 16.45 6.89 1.72
CA ASP A 24 16.41 8.16 2.43
C ASP A 24 15.68 9.22 1.58
N PRO A 25 14.81 10.08 2.18
CA PRO A 25 14.60 10.27 3.62
C PRO A 25 13.51 9.37 4.25
N HIS A 26 12.93 8.41 3.51
CA HIS A 26 11.89 7.53 4.05
C HIS A 26 12.47 6.49 5.01
N ARG A 27 11.65 6.03 5.97
CA ARG A 27 12.09 5.08 7.01
C ARG A 27 12.60 3.78 6.39
N ASN A 28 11.88 3.25 5.41
CA ASN A 28 12.21 2.04 4.67
C ASN A 28 11.97 2.23 3.17
N PHE A 29 12.81 1.60 2.35
CA PHE A 29 12.58 1.52 0.92
C PHE A 29 11.58 0.41 0.60
N VAL A 30 10.56 0.72 -0.21
CA VAL A 30 9.60 -0.23 -0.74
C VAL A 30 9.57 -0.12 -2.25
N ASP A 31 9.76 -1.25 -2.94
CA ASP A 31 9.40 -1.37 -4.34
C ASP A 31 8.00 -1.99 -4.46
N PHE A 32 7.01 -1.17 -4.81
CA PHE A 32 5.62 -1.62 -4.97
C PHE A 32 5.41 -2.52 -6.19
N ALA A 33 6.33 -2.57 -7.16
CA ALA A 33 6.24 -3.55 -8.26
C ALA A 33 6.29 -4.99 -7.75
N HIS A 34 6.87 -5.23 -6.56
CA HIS A 34 6.84 -6.54 -5.91
C HIS A 34 5.44 -7.00 -5.50
N VAL A 35 4.43 -6.14 -5.46
CA VAL A 35 3.04 -6.57 -5.26
C VAL A 35 2.66 -7.63 -6.30
N SER A 36 2.97 -7.39 -7.57
CA SER A 36 2.70 -8.34 -8.66
C SER A 36 3.53 -9.62 -8.55
N VAL A 37 4.79 -9.48 -8.10
CA VAL A 37 5.69 -10.62 -7.89
C VAL A 37 5.17 -11.55 -6.80
N VAL A 38 4.80 -11.01 -5.63
CA VAL A 38 4.25 -11.79 -4.52
C VAL A 38 2.96 -12.49 -4.92
N LYS A 39 2.05 -11.79 -5.62
CA LYS A 39 0.81 -12.38 -6.15
C LYS A 39 1.08 -13.57 -7.08
N ARG A 40 2.08 -13.45 -7.97
CA ARG A 40 2.46 -14.52 -8.90
C ARG A 40 3.07 -15.72 -8.19
N LEU A 41 3.91 -15.49 -7.18
CA LEU A 41 4.65 -16.55 -6.50
C LEU A 41 3.84 -17.29 -5.42
N THR A 42 2.89 -16.61 -4.77
CA THR A 42 2.28 -17.14 -3.52
C THR A 42 0.77 -17.34 -3.60
N ARG A 43 0.08 -16.73 -4.58
CA ARG A 43 -1.39 -16.63 -4.65
C ARG A 43 -2.06 -15.98 -3.42
N MET A 44 -1.30 -15.46 -2.47
CA MET A 44 -1.81 -14.84 -1.25
C MET A 44 -2.19 -13.37 -1.49
N PRO A 45 -3.14 -12.82 -0.72
CA PRO A 45 -3.41 -11.39 -0.72
C PRO A 45 -2.18 -10.59 -0.30
N VAL A 46 -2.03 -9.41 -0.89
CA VAL A 46 -0.92 -8.50 -0.61
C VAL A 46 -1.45 -7.21 -0.02
N CYS A 47 -0.99 -6.88 1.18
CA CYS A 47 -1.18 -5.60 1.86
C CYS A 47 0.04 -4.71 1.64
N ILE A 48 -0.17 -3.40 1.64
CA ILE A 48 0.91 -2.41 1.76
C ILE A 48 0.82 -1.69 3.11
N ASP A 49 1.95 -1.25 3.63
CA ASP A 49 2.06 -0.48 4.88
C ASP A 49 2.84 0.82 4.61
N PRO A 50 2.15 1.86 4.06
CA PRO A 50 2.75 3.15 3.76
C PRO A 50 3.21 3.90 5.00
N SER A 51 2.55 3.70 6.15
CA SER A 51 2.88 4.36 7.42
C SER A 51 4.29 4.02 7.88
N HIS A 52 4.65 2.73 7.89
CA HIS A 52 5.98 2.31 8.31
C HIS A 52 7.03 2.35 7.19
N SER A 53 6.60 2.38 5.93
CA SER A 53 7.56 2.60 4.84
C SER A 53 8.05 4.04 4.83
N VAL A 54 7.14 5.01 4.87
CA VAL A 54 7.49 6.43 4.88
C VAL A 54 8.02 6.84 6.26
N GLY A 55 7.29 6.52 7.32
CA GLY A 55 7.69 6.75 8.70
C GLY A 55 7.63 8.21 9.17
N SER A 56 6.98 9.08 8.41
CA SER A 56 6.78 10.50 8.72
C SER A 56 5.54 11.05 8.01
N ARG A 57 5.13 12.28 8.34
CA ARG A 57 4.08 13.06 7.66
C ARG A 57 4.66 14.17 6.76
N SER A 58 5.82 13.92 6.15
CA SER A 58 6.40 14.85 5.17
C SER A 58 5.47 15.02 3.96
N ARG A 59 5.58 16.16 3.28
CA ARG A 59 4.81 16.49 2.07
C ARG A 59 5.69 17.19 1.04
N GLY A 60 5.35 17.00 -0.24
CA GLY A 60 5.96 17.74 -1.34
C GLY A 60 5.45 19.18 -1.47
N SER A 61 5.93 19.89 -2.49
CA SER A 61 5.51 21.27 -2.83
C SER A 61 4.01 21.39 -3.09
N GLU A 62 3.39 20.35 -3.64
CA GLU A 62 1.96 20.30 -3.96
C GLU A 62 1.07 20.06 -2.73
N GLY A 63 1.67 19.86 -1.55
CA GLY A 63 0.96 19.69 -0.29
C GLY A 63 0.45 18.27 0.01
N ILE A 64 0.60 17.32 -0.92
CA ILE A 64 0.24 15.91 -0.74
C ILE A 64 1.28 15.22 0.16
N LEU A 65 0.80 14.44 1.15
CA LEU A 65 1.66 13.68 2.05
C LEU A 65 2.39 12.55 1.32
N ASP A 66 3.65 12.29 1.68
CA ASP A 66 4.42 11.17 1.14
C ASP A 66 3.72 9.82 1.39
N ILE A 67 3.01 9.67 2.51
CA ILE A 67 2.17 8.50 2.81
C ILE A 67 1.06 8.31 1.77
N MET A 68 0.43 9.39 1.29
CA MET A 68 -0.61 9.32 0.25
C MET A 68 0.02 8.88 -1.08
N HIS A 69 1.19 9.43 -1.45
CA HIS A 69 1.93 8.98 -2.63
C HIS A 69 2.31 7.49 -2.56
N ALA A 70 2.83 7.02 -1.42
CA ALA A 70 3.17 5.61 -1.22
C ALA A 70 1.92 4.71 -1.28
N THR A 71 0.81 5.17 -0.70
CA THR A 71 -0.48 4.47 -0.76
C THR A 71 -0.96 4.31 -2.19
N ALA A 72 -1.01 5.40 -2.96
CA ALA A 72 -1.43 5.40 -4.35
C ALA A 72 -0.55 4.47 -5.21
N GLN A 73 0.78 4.48 -5.00
CA GLN A 73 1.71 3.59 -5.70
C GLN A 73 1.38 2.11 -5.45
N GLY A 74 1.15 1.72 -4.19
CA GLY A 74 0.81 0.34 -3.86
C GLY A 74 -0.58 -0.07 -4.37
N VAL A 75 -1.58 0.82 -4.34
CA VAL A 75 -2.91 0.58 -4.93
C VAL A 75 -2.79 0.39 -6.45
N VAL A 76 -2.06 1.26 -7.14
CA VAL A 76 -1.84 1.18 -8.60
C VAL A 76 -1.00 -0.03 -9.00
N ALA A 77 -0.10 -0.50 -8.12
CA ALA A 77 0.59 -1.77 -8.28
C ALA A 77 -0.34 -2.99 -8.09
N GLY A 78 -1.55 -2.76 -7.58
CA GLY A 78 -2.60 -3.73 -7.42
C GLY A 78 -2.64 -4.37 -6.05
N ALA A 79 -2.28 -3.69 -4.97
CA ALA A 79 -2.43 -4.23 -3.62
C ALA A 79 -3.90 -4.58 -3.31
N ASN A 80 -4.12 -5.57 -2.45
CA ASN A 80 -5.45 -5.98 -1.99
C ASN A 80 -5.92 -5.18 -0.77
N MET A 81 -4.99 -4.71 0.06
CA MET A 81 -5.27 -4.04 1.33
C MET A 81 -4.22 -2.97 1.62
N ILE A 82 -4.59 -2.03 2.49
CA ILE A 82 -3.73 -0.97 2.99
C ILE A 82 -3.77 -1.04 4.51
N LEU A 83 -2.60 -1.04 5.15
CA LEU A 83 -2.42 -0.88 6.58
C LEU A 83 -1.87 0.52 6.82
N VAL A 84 -2.62 1.38 7.51
CA VAL A 84 -2.26 2.78 7.71
C VAL A 84 -2.61 3.20 9.15
N ASP A 85 -1.70 3.94 9.76
CA ASP A 85 -1.83 4.40 11.15
C ASP A 85 -2.63 5.70 11.19
N PHE A 86 -3.57 5.79 12.12
CA PHE A 86 -4.30 7.00 12.45
C PHE A 86 -4.27 7.26 13.95
N HIS A 87 -4.19 8.53 14.35
CA HIS A 87 -4.22 8.93 15.76
C HIS A 87 -4.89 10.30 15.92
N PRO A 88 -5.77 10.51 16.93
CA PRO A 88 -6.43 11.80 17.16
C PRO A 88 -5.44 12.93 17.51
N GLU A 89 -4.33 12.59 18.17
CA GLU A 89 -3.29 13.55 18.56
C GLU A 89 -1.90 12.92 18.45
N PRO A 90 -1.28 12.87 17.25
CA PRO A 90 -0.07 12.08 17.00
C PRO A 90 1.11 12.40 17.92
N THR A 91 1.18 13.63 18.45
CA THR A 91 2.20 14.06 19.42
C THR A 91 2.09 13.39 20.79
N LYS A 92 0.92 12.82 21.13
CA LYS A 92 0.69 12.05 22.38
C LYS A 92 0.72 10.54 22.16
N ALA A 93 0.93 10.07 20.94
CA ALA A 93 0.99 8.64 20.65
C ALA A 93 2.20 8.02 21.36
N LEU A 94 1.99 6.87 22.04
CA LEU A 94 3.06 6.16 22.74
C LEU A 94 4.06 5.52 21.76
N VAL A 95 3.60 5.21 20.55
CA VAL A 95 4.35 4.54 19.49
C VAL A 95 3.92 5.12 18.15
N ASP A 96 4.87 5.30 17.23
CA ASP A 96 4.61 5.60 15.81
C ASP A 96 3.81 6.89 15.50
N GLY A 97 3.75 7.83 16.46
CA GLY A 97 3.14 9.15 16.28
C GLY A 97 3.61 9.94 15.05
N PRO A 98 4.91 9.98 14.71
CA PRO A 98 5.40 10.80 13.58
C PRO A 98 4.80 10.48 12.21
N GLN A 99 4.28 9.27 11.99
CA GLN A 99 3.67 8.86 10.71
C GLN A 99 2.13 8.81 10.74
N ALA A 100 1.52 8.86 11.91
CA ALA A 100 0.09 8.62 12.06
C ALA A 100 -0.73 9.75 11.41
N LEU A 101 -1.69 9.38 10.57
CA LEU A 101 -2.67 10.31 10.01
C LEU A 101 -3.64 10.81 11.07
N LEU A 102 -4.19 12.01 10.88
CA LEU A 102 -5.24 12.53 11.75
C LEU A 102 -6.58 11.93 11.36
N LEU A 103 -7.48 11.77 12.33
CA LEU A 103 -8.80 11.16 12.08
C LEU A 103 -9.66 11.95 11.08
N ASP A 104 -9.50 13.27 11.05
CA ASP A 104 -10.19 14.16 10.09
C ASP A 104 -9.60 14.08 8.67
N GLU A 105 -8.41 13.50 8.50
CA GLU A 105 -7.82 13.20 7.18
C GLU A 105 -8.37 11.91 6.57
N LEU A 106 -9.08 11.07 7.34
CA LEU A 106 -9.59 9.78 6.86
C LEU A 106 -10.50 9.91 5.62
N PRO A 107 -11.48 10.85 5.56
CA PRO A 107 -12.30 11.02 4.37
C PRO A 107 -11.46 11.33 3.11
N LEU A 108 -10.55 12.30 3.20
CA LEU A 108 -9.66 12.66 2.10
C LEU A 108 -8.75 11.49 1.68
N PHE A 109 -8.23 10.74 2.65
CA PHE A 109 -7.44 9.54 2.39
C PHE A 109 -8.22 8.49 1.60
N LEU A 110 -9.49 8.24 1.96
CA LEU A 110 -10.34 7.29 1.24
C LEU A 110 -10.68 7.76 -0.18
N GLU A 111 -10.91 9.06 -0.37
CA GLU A 111 -11.14 9.66 -1.69
C GLU A 111 -9.91 9.51 -2.60
N ASP A 112 -8.71 9.80 -2.09
CA ASP A 112 -7.44 9.62 -2.84
C ASP A 112 -7.20 8.14 -3.20
N VAL A 113 -7.46 7.22 -2.25
CA VAL A 113 -7.40 5.78 -2.50
C VAL A 113 -8.36 5.35 -3.61
N GLN A 114 -9.58 5.91 -3.65
CA GLN A 114 -10.55 5.60 -4.69
C GLN A 114 -10.06 6.05 -6.07
N ILE A 115 -9.44 7.24 -6.18
CA ILE A 115 -8.85 7.72 -7.44
C ILE A 115 -7.75 6.76 -7.92
N ALA A 116 -6.85 6.36 -7.03
CA ALA A 116 -5.80 5.40 -7.35
C ALA A 116 -6.37 4.03 -7.77
N ARG A 117 -7.47 3.60 -7.12
CA ARG A 117 -8.16 2.35 -7.44
C ARG A 117 -8.79 2.40 -8.82
N ASP A 118 -9.50 3.46 -9.16
CA ASP A 118 -10.11 3.64 -10.48
C ASP A 118 -9.04 3.61 -11.59
N ALA A 119 -7.89 4.25 -11.35
CA ALA A 119 -6.75 4.20 -12.25
C ALA A 119 -6.23 2.76 -12.44
N TYR A 120 -6.11 1.98 -11.35
CA TYR A 120 -5.73 0.57 -11.42
C TYR A 120 -6.72 -0.27 -12.24
N GLU A 121 -8.02 -0.11 -12.02
CA GLU A 121 -9.06 -0.88 -12.73
C GLU A 121 -9.08 -0.58 -14.23
N ARG A 122 -8.89 0.69 -14.60
CA ARG A 122 -8.72 1.10 -15.99
C ARG A 122 -7.48 0.45 -16.61
N ARG A 123 -6.35 0.40 -15.90
CA ARG A 123 -5.12 -0.29 -16.37
C ARG A 123 -5.39 -1.79 -16.57
N LEU A 124 -5.99 -2.44 -15.58
CA LEU A 124 -6.29 -3.86 -15.60
C LEU A 124 -7.16 -4.22 -16.83
N SER A 125 -8.22 -3.46 -17.06
CA SER A 125 -9.12 -3.64 -18.20
C SER A 125 -8.38 -3.55 -19.54
N ARG A 126 -7.45 -2.60 -19.68
CA ARG A 126 -6.65 -2.45 -20.91
C ARG A 126 -5.73 -3.64 -21.17
N PHE A 127 -5.06 -4.15 -20.15
CA PHE A 127 -4.20 -5.33 -20.29
C PHE A 127 -4.98 -6.61 -20.54
N GLN A 128 -6.19 -6.74 -19.99
CA GLN A 128 -7.09 -7.87 -20.28
C GLN A 128 -7.53 -7.89 -21.76
N ILE A 129 -7.97 -6.73 -22.28
CA ILE A 129 -8.30 -6.56 -23.70
C ILE A 129 -7.11 -6.93 -24.58
N HIS A 130 -5.93 -6.39 -24.29
CA HIS A 130 -4.71 -6.69 -25.04
C HIS A 130 -4.34 -8.18 -25.02
N SER A 131 -4.54 -8.85 -23.88
CA SER A 131 -4.17 -10.26 -23.70
C SER A 131 -5.21 -11.25 -24.25
N GLY A 132 -6.29 -10.77 -24.88
CA GLY A 132 -7.40 -11.61 -25.34
C GLY A 132 -8.14 -12.36 -24.22
N ARG A 133 -7.97 -11.92 -22.96
CA ARG A 133 -8.72 -12.49 -21.82
C ARG A 133 -10.08 -11.80 -21.76
N ASN A 134 -11.09 -12.44 -22.34
CA ASN A 134 -12.47 -12.02 -22.14
C ASN A 134 -12.81 -12.10 -20.65
N LEU A 135 -13.33 -11.00 -20.10
CA LEU A 135 -14.12 -11.01 -18.86
C LEU A 135 -15.44 -11.74 -19.16
N GLN A 136 -15.39 -13.06 -19.23
CA GLN A 136 -16.55 -13.88 -18.94
C GLN A 136 -16.20 -14.74 -17.73
N THR A 137 -17.11 -14.73 -16.74
CA THR A 137 -17.14 -15.47 -15.46
C THR A 137 -16.21 -14.93 -14.37
N ASN A 138 -16.65 -14.60 -13.14
CA ASN A 138 -17.91 -14.76 -12.41
C ASN A 138 -18.21 -13.50 -11.60
#